data_AF-A0A969NP58-F1
#
_entry.id   AF-A0A969NP58-F1
#
_cell.length_a   1.000
_cell.length_b   1.000
_cell.length_c   1.000
_cell.angle_alpha   90.00
_cell.angle_beta   90.00
_cell.angle_gamma   90.00
#
_symmetry.space_group_name_H-M   'P 1'
#
loop_
_entity.id
_entity.type
_entity.pdbx_description
1 polymer ?
#
loop_
_entity_poly.entity_id
_entity_poly.type
_entity_poly.pdbx_seq_one_letter_code
_entity_poly.pdbx_strand_id
1 'polypeptide(L)'
;MSFIVSAIAALIAFLVAANSKNFATEKNSQTVRAIAVLIGILATLLSLYQAIFRVLVIIPAGEVGMVEVFGQVGEQPLNPGIHFINPFASVVEFSTRLKDIKETVSATSKEGLNFELDVSLQYRVAPEKIKEIFSMIDGLCFVGHTHNPGIITEEAKFINPQEVNHVFRYDPKKKYIVNIKKPEWILYGEWLAAPRDFKIFNNQRIVVQAIRNPSLKERIIAAFVDEKLVARINVYTLLLKNETNLNYNHVLGILNSKLMNWGF
;
A
#
# COMPACT_ATOMS: atom_id res chain seq x y z
N MET A 1 20.13 -12.92 17.21
CA MET A 1 20.62 -14.31 17.05
C MET A 1 22.06 -14.45 17.54
N SER A 2 23.04 -13.69 17.01
CA SER A 2 24.47 -13.81 17.37
C SER A 2 24.79 -13.67 18.87
N PHE A 3 24.16 -12.71 19.56
CA PHE A 3 24.39 -12.45 20.99
C PHE A 3 23.95 -13.62 21.89
N ILE A 4 22.78 -14.19 21.58
CA ILE A 4 22.21 -15.32 22.35
C ILE A 4 23.11 -16.55 22.17
N VAL A 5 23.61 -16.80 20.96
CA VAL A 5 24.51 -17.91 20.67
C VAL A 5 25.84 -17.75 21.41
N SER A 6 26.43 -16.56 21.43
CA SER A 6 27.70 -16.33 22.14
C SER A 6 27.53 -16.40 23.67
N ALA A 7 26.39 -15.96 24.21
CA ALA A 7 26.09 -16.05 25.63
C ALA A 7 25.88 -17.51 26.09
N ILE A 8 25.16 -18.31 25.28
CA ILE A 8 24.97 -19.75 25.55
C ILE A 8 26.30 -20.51 25.43
N ALA A 9 27.13 -20.19 24.43
CA ALA A 9 28.45 -20.80 24.28
C ALA A 9 29.36 -20.51 25.49
N ALA A 10 29.33 -19.28 26.01
CA ALA A 10 30.03 -18.93 27.25
C ALA A 10 29.53 -19.76 28.44
N LEU A 11 28.21 -19.87 28.61
CA LEU A 11 27.60 -20.63 29.71
C LEU A 11 28.01 -22.12 29.65
N ILE A 12 27.92 -22.74 28.47
CA ILE A 12 28.30 -24.14 28.26
C ILE A 12 29.79 -24.33 28.55
N ALA A 13 30.66 -23.43 28.08
CA ALA A 13 32.10 -23.51 28.32
C ALA A 13 32.43 -23.42 29.83
N PHE A 14 31.76 -22.54 30.60
CA PHE A 14 31.92 -22.48 32.04
C PHE A 14 31.39 -23.71 32.78
N LEU A 15 30.27 -24.29 32.31
CA LEU A 15 29.72 -25.53 32.88
C LEU A 15 30.65 -26.73 32.63
N VAL A 16 31.26 -26.82 31.45
CA VAL A 16 32.27 -27.84 31.12
C VAL A 16 33.53 -27.65 31.96
N ALA A 17 33.96 -26.41 32.18
CA ALA A 17 35.09 -26.11 33.07
C ALA A 17 34.80 -26.54 34.52
N ALA A 18 33.60 -26.27 35.03
CA ALA A 18 33.18 -26.61 36.40
C ALA A 18 33.05 -28.12 36.62
N ASN A 19 32.58 -28.87 35.62
CA ASN A 19 32.39 -30.32 35.71
C ASN A 19 33.55 -31.15 35.10
N SER A 20 34.66 -30.51 34.72
CA SER A 20 35.80 -31.14 34.04
C SER A 20 36.36 -32.41 34.74
N LYS A 21 36.20 -32.52 36.06
CA LYS A 21 36.58 -33.71 36.85
C LYS A 21 35.72 -34.95 36.59
N ASN A 22 34.47 -34.75 36.16
CA ASN A 22 33.51 -35.84 35.89
C ASN A 22 33.61 -36.37 34.44
N PHE A 23 34.18 -35.58 33.53
CA PHE A 23 34.18 -35.86 32.09
C PHE A 23 35.54 -36.27 31.50
N ALA A 24 36.64 -36.13 32.25
CA ALA A 24 37.99 -36.39 31.74
C ALA A 24 38.87 -37.13 32.76
N THR A 25 39.71 -38.05 32.26
CA THR A 25 40.76 -38.75 33.02
C THR A 25 41.64 -37.75 33.78
N GLU A 26 42.16 -38.07 34.97
CA GLU A 26 42.89 -37.12 35.83
C GLU A 26 43.93 -36.26 35.09
N LYS A 27 44.69 -36.85 34.16
CA LYS A 27 45.71 -36.18 33.34
C LYS A 27 45.14 -35.18 32.29
N ASN A 28 43.95 -35.44 31.76
CA ASN A 28 43.28 -34.60 30.76
C ASN A 28 42.28 -33.61 31.38
N SER A 29 41.91 -33.79 32.65
CA SER A 29 40.96 -32.91 33.33
C SER A 29 41.44 -31.46 33.41
N GLN A 30 42.74 -31.25 33.57
CA GLN A 30 43.35 -29.91 33.66
C GLN A 30 43.41 -29.20 32.30
N THR A 31 43.74 -29.92 31.22
CA THR A 31 43.81 -29.35 29.86
C THR A 31 42.41 -29.01 29.33
N VAL A 32 41.42 -29.88 29.57
CA VAL A 32 40.01 -29.61 29.22
C VAL A 32 39.48 -28.40 29.98
N ARG A 33 39.79 -28.27 31.28
CA ARG A 33 39.40 -27.10 32.08
C ARG A 33 40.02 -25.81 31.56
N ALA A 34 41.32 -25.82 31.21
CA ALA A 34 42.01 -24.65 30.69
C ALA A 34 41.42 -24.18 29.34
N ILE A 35 41.19 -25.12 28.41
CA ILE A 35 40.58 -24.83 27.11
C ILE A 35 39.15 -24.30 27.28
N ALA A 36 38.35 -24.92 28.15
CA ALA A 36 36.97 -24.51 28.40
C ALA A 36 36.89 -23.10 29.03
N VAL A 37 37.78 -22.76 29.96
CA VAL A 37 37.86 -21.40 30.53
C VAL A 37 38.25 -20.38 29.45
N LEU A 38 39.21 -20.70 28.59
CA LEU A 38 39.68 -19.79 27.54
C LEU A 38 38.59 -19.51 26.49
N ILE A 39 37.87 -20.56 26.06
CA ILE A 39 36.69 -20.42 25.20
C ILE A 39 35.59 -19.62 25.90
N GLY A 40 35.35 -19.87 27.20
CA GLY A 40 34.39 -19.13 28.01
C GLY A 40 34.69 -17.64 28.08
N ILE A 41 35.94 -17.26 28.34
CA ILE A 41 36.40 -15.86 28.38
C ILE A 41 36.25 -15.20 27.00
N LEU A 42 36.62 -15.88 25.92
CA LEU A 42 36.50 -15.32 24.59
C LEU A 42 35.02 -15.09 24.22
N ALA A 43 34.14 -16.04 24.56
CA ALA A 43 32.71 -15.95 24.30
C ALA A 43 32.02 -14.86 25.15
N THR A 44 32.45 -14.63 26.40
CA THR A 44 31.93 -13.53 27.22
C THR A 44 32.37 -12.17 26.71
N LEU A 45 33.64 -12.01 26.32
CA LEU A 45 34.14 -10.77 25.72
C LEU A 45 33.38 -10.45 24.42
N LEU A 46 33.16 -11.46 23.58
CA LEU A 46 32.41 -11.30 22.33
C LEU A 46 30.93 -10.93 22.59
N SER A 47 30.30 -11.53 23.61
CA SER A 47 28.93 -11.20 24.00
C SER A 47 28.83 -9.79 24.56
N LEU A 48 29.79 -9.38 25.39
CA LEU A 48 29.85 -8.04 25.98
C LEU A 48 30.05 -6.97 24.90
N TYR A 49 30.95 -7.22 23.94
CA TYR A 49 31.11 -6.39 22.75
C TYR A 49 29.78 -6.24 22.02
N GLN A 50 29.11 -7.34 21.66
CA GLN A 50 27.83 -7.28 20.96
C GLN A 50 26.72 -6.58 21.76
N ALA A 51 26.73 -6.67 23.09
CA ALA A 51 25.77 -5.97 23.94
C ALA A 51 26.00 -4.46 23.91
N ILE A 52 27.25 -4.00 24.04
CA ILE A 52 27.62 -2.58 24.06
C ILE A 52 27.24 -1.88 22.74
N PHE A 53 27.52 -2.51 21.60
CA PHE A 53 27.21 -1.92 20.29
C PHE A 53 25.72 -1.88 19.94
N ARG A 54 24.85 -2.59 20.69
CA ARG A 54 23.39 -2.52 20.52
C ARG A 54 22.73 -1.38 21.27
N VAL A 55 23.44 -0.72 22.18
CA VAL A 55 22.89 0.36 23.02
C VAL A 55 22.81 1.68 22.24
N LEU A 56 23.70 1.90 21.29
CA LEU A 56 23.82 3.18 20.58
C LEU A 56 23.12 3.10 19.22
N VAL A 57 22.09 3.92 19.04
CA VAL A 57 21.35 4.06 17.78
C VAL A 57 21.48 5.49 17.27
N ILE A 58 21.67 5.64 15.97
CA ILE A 58 21.83 6.95 15.31
C ILE A 58 20.65 7.13 14.37
N ILE A 59 19.82 8.14 14.63
CA ILE A 59 18.67 8.49 13.79
C ILE A 59 19.07 9.58 12.80
N PRO A 60 18.98 9.32 11.47
CA PRO A 60 19.34 10.31 10.45
C PRO A 60 18.44 11.55 10.44
N ALA A 61 18.93 12.61 9.83
CA ALA A 61 18.14 13.83 9.60
C ALA A 61 16.99 13.57 8.61
N GLY A 62 15.79 14.01 8.99
CA GLY A 62 14.56 13.79 8.23
C GLY A 62 13.88 12.44 8.51
N GLU A 63 14.28 11.77 9.59
CA GLU A 63 13.67 10.54 10.10
C GLU A 63 13.44 10.63 11.61
N VAL A 64 12.58 9.77 12.14
CA VAL A 64 12.30 9.63 13.56
C VAL A 64 12.21 8.15 13.90
N GLY A 65 12.86 7.75 14.98
CA GLY A 65 12.89 6.36 15.42
C GLY A 65 11.82 6.08 16.45
N MET A 66 10.96 5.09 16.25
CA MET A 66 10.07 4.61 17.29
C MET A 66 10.70 3.40 17.98
N VAL A 67 10.82 3.45 19.30
CA VAL A 67 11.37 2.37 20.11
C VAL A 67 10.28 1.35 20.43
N GLU A 68 10.59 0.08 20.19
CA GLU A 68 9.73 -1.05 20.52
C GLU A 68 10.47 -2.02 21.45
N VAL A 69 9.82 -2.39 22.55
CA VAL A 69 10.37 -3.29 23.56
C VAL A 69 9.34 -4.39 23.81
N PHE A 70 9.68 -5.64 23.46
CA PHE A 70 8.79 -6.80 23.62
C PHE A 70 7.38 -6.61 23.02
N GLY A 71 7.27 -5.93 21.87
CA GLY A 71 6.00 -5.65 21.21
C GLY A 71 5.23 -4.45 21.77
N GLN A 72 5.73 -3.81 22.83
CA GLN A 72 5.18 -2.57 23.36
C GLN A 72 5.97 -1.37 22.82
N VAL A 73 5.23 -0.36 22.36
CA VAL A 73 5.79 0.85 21.76
C VAL A 73 6.03 1.89 22.86
N GLY A 74 7.20 2.52 22.85
CA GLY A 74 7.46 3.67 23.72
C GLY A 74 6.62 4.88 23.32
N GLU A 75 6.13 5.63 24.29
CA GLU A 75 5.22 6.77 24.06
C GLU A 75 5.88 7.94 23.30
N GLN A 76 7.20 8.05 23.32
CA GLN A 76 7.92 9.18 22.74
C GLN A 76 8.82 8.75 21.57
N PRO A 77 8.71 9.39 20.38
CA PRO A 77 9.62 9.16 19.28
C PRO A 77 11.04 9.67 19.59
N LEU A 78 12.04 8.97 19.06
CA LEU A 78 13.43 9.44 19.01
C LEU A 78 13.60 10.40 17.84
N ASN A 79 13.94 11.65 18.17
CA ASN A 79 14.29 12.67 17.18
C ASN A 79 15.64 12.37 16.51
N PRO A 80 15.97 12.99 15.35
CA PRO A 80 17.29 12.87 14.74
C PRO A 80 18.42 13.13 15.74
N GLY A 81 19.42 12.25 15.76
CA GLY A 81 20.54 12.32 16.71
C GLY A 81 21.00 10.96 17.22
N ILE A 82 21.91 10.99 18.18
CA ILE A 82 22.46 9.79 18.83
C ILE A 82 21.66 9.51 20.10
N HIS A 83 21.15 8.29 20.23
CA HIS A 83 20.35 7.85 21.37
C HIS A 83 20.93 6.60 22.01
N PHE A 84 20.85 6.54 23.34
CA PHE A 84 21.15 5.35 24.12
C PHE A 84 19.85 4.65 24.46
N ILE A 85 19.67 3.45 23.93
CA ILE A 85 18.46 2.65 24.14
C ILE A 85 18.82 1.33 24.82
N ASN A 86 17.80 0.67 25.38
CA ASN A 86 17.94 -0.67 25.89
C ASN A 86 18.43 -1.61 24.75
N PRO A 87 19.47 -2.44 24.95
CA PRO A 87 20.00 -3.35 23.93
C PRO A 87 19.01 -4.44 23.46
N PHE A 88 17.90 -4.63 24.18
CA PHE A 88 16.79 -5.50 23.79
C PHE A 88 15.68 -4.78 23.01
N ALA A 89 15.76 -3.45 22.86
CA ALA A 89 14.81 -2.67 22.09
C ALA A 89 15.10 -2.77 20.58
N SER A 90 14.05 -2.72 19.77
CA SER A 90 14.13 -2.54 18.33
C SER A 90 13.69 -1.11 17.98
N VAL A 91 14.39 -0.49 17.03
CA VAL A 91 14.01 0.85 16.55
C VAL A 91 13.54 0.72 15.11
N VAL A 92 12.36 1.28 14.84
CA VAL A 92 11.81 1.41 13.49
C VAL A 92 11.89 2.87 13.09
N GLU A 93 12.59 3.15 12.01
CA GLU A 93 12.82 4.49 11.48
C GLU A 93 11.70 4.90 10.53
N PHE A 94 11.17 6.10 10.71
CA PHE A 94 10.11 6.69 9.89
C PHE A 94 10.58 7.98 9.26
N SER A 95 10.42 8.11 7.95
CA SER A 95 10.72 9.38 7.27
C SER A 95 9.69 10.46 7.62
N THR A 96 10.19 11.61 8.08
CA THR A 96 9.40 12.83 8.34
C THR A 96 9.43 13.81 7.16
N ARG A 97 9.93 13.37 6.00
CA ARG A 97 9.97 14.18 4.78
C ARG A 97 8.58 14.30 4.16
N LEU A 98 8.30 15.47 3.58
CA LEU A 98 7.09 15.69 2.79
C LEU A 98 7.12 14.81 1.55
N LYS A 99 5.97 14.20 1.25
CA LYS A 99 5.72 13.40 0.05
C LYS A 99 4.59 14.05 -0.73
N ASP A 100 4.69 14.00 -2.05
CA ASP A 100 3.68 14.53 -2.95
C ASP A 100 2.94 13.37 -3.62
N ILE A 101 1.61 13.44 -3.60
CA ILE A 101 0.73 12.61 -4.44
C ILE A 101 0.09 13.55 -5.46
N LYS A 102 0.26 13.24 -6.74
CA LYS A 102 -0.38 13.97 -7.83
C LYS A 102 -1.46 13.07 -8.43
N GLU A 103 -2.68 13.56 -8.49
CA GLU A 103 -3.82 12.87 -9.05
C GLU A 103 -4.53 13.78 -10.04
N THR A 104 -4.82 13.25 -11.23
CA THR A 104 -5.66 13.93 -12.21
C THR A 104 -7.08 13.42 -12.05
N VAL A 105 -7.98 14.28 -11.57
CA VAL A 105 -9.38 13.95 -11.33
C VAL A 105 -10.21 14.49 -12.48
N SER A 106 -10.92 13.61 -13.19
CA SER A 106 -11.94 14.03 -14.16
C SER A 106 -13.25 14.28 -13.43
N ALA A 107 -13.76 15.51 -13.54
CA ALA A 107 -15.02 15.91 -12.95
C ALA A 107 -15.92 16.59 -13.99
N THR A 108 -17.23 16.47 -13.81
CA THR A 108 -18.23 17.13 -14.65
C THR A 108 -18.85 18.28 -13.88
N SER A 109 -18.84 19.48 -14.45
CA SER A 109 -19.45 20.66 -13.84
C SER A 109 -20.97 20.54 -13.78
N LYS A 110 -21.62 21.36 -12.96
CA LYS A 110 -23.09 21.48 -12.94
C LYS A 110 -23.66 21.86 -14.33
N GLU A 111 -22.84 22.47 -15.18
CA GLU A 111 -23.17 22.89 -16.54
C GLU A 111 -22.85 21.79 -17.59
N GLY A 112 -22.43 20.60 -17.17
CA GLY A 112 -22.16 19.47 -18.06
C GLY A 112 -20.82 19.51 -18.78
N LEU A 113 -19.92 20.42 -18.40
CA LEU A 113 -18.56 20.49 -18.95
C LEU A 113 -17.64 19.51 -18.21
N ASN A 114 -16.96 18.64 -18.95
CA ASN A 114 -15.89 17.82 -18.39
C ASN A 114 -14.61 18.65 -18.29
N PHE A 115 -13.99 18.64 -17.12
CA PHE A 115 -12.69 19.25 -16.89
C PHE A 115 -11.80 18.30 -16.11
N GLU A 116 -10.51 18.34 -16.40
CA GLU A 116 -9.48 17.59 -15.71
C GLU A 116 -8.85 18.52 -14.67
N LEU A 117 -8.85 18.07 -13.41
CA LEU A 117 -8.22 18.77 -12.30
C LEU A 117 -6.93 18.05 -11.93
N ASP A 118 -5.80 18.73 -12.09
CA ASP A 118 -4.54 18.27 -11.51
C ASP A 118 -4.49 18.69 -10.04
N VAL A 119 -4.63 17.72 -9.14
CA VAL A 119 -4.57 17.92 -7.70
C VAL A 119 -3.25 17.36 -7.17
N SER A 120 -2.48 18.20 -6.48
CA SER A 120 -1.28 17.77 -5.77
C SER A 120 -1.53 17.85 -4.26
N LEU A 121 -1.48 16.72 -3.58
CA LEU A 121 -1.58 16.63 -2.13
C LEU A 121 -0.21 16.36 -1.54
N GLN A 122 0.31 17.35 -0.80
CA GLN A 122 1.52 17.18 0.00
C GLN A 122 1.14 16.63 1.36
N TYR A 123 1.79 15.54 1.78
CA TYR A 123 1.53 14.92 3.07
C TYR A 123 2.82 14.51 3.76
N ARG A 124 2.75 14.41 5.08
CA ARG A 124 3.78 13.84 5.93
C ARG A 124 3.13 12.81 6.84
N VAL A 125 3.78 11.66 6.97
CA VAL A 125 3.33 10.60 7.86
C VAL A 125 3.51 11.04 9.32
N ALA A 126 2.50 10.77 10.16
CA ALA A 126 2.62 10.87 11.61
C ALA A 126 3.07 9.50 12.16
N PRO A 127 4.31 9.33 12.64
CA PRO A 127 4.87 8.05 13.06
C PRO A 127 4.05 7.37 14.17
N GLU A 128 3.57 8.15 15.13
CA GLU A 128 2.78 7.66 16.26
C GLU A 128 1.50 6.95 15.80
N LYS A 129 0.79 7.56 14.83
CA LYS A 129 -0.42 6.95 14.25
C LYS A 129 -0.11 5.67 13.47
N ILE A 130 1.02 5.60 12.76
CA ILE A 130 1.39 4.38 12.05
C ILE A 130 1.63 3.25 13.05
N LYS A 131 2.43 3.48 14.09
CA LYS A 131 2.67 2.45 15.11
C LYS A 131 1.40 2.04 15.83
N GLU A 132 0.49 2.97 16.11
CA GLU A 132 -0.85 2.66 16.65
C GLU A 132 -1.64 1.72 15.72
N ILE A 133 -1.69 2.03 14.42
CA ILE A 133 -2.39 1.16 13.45
C ILE A 133 -1.72 -0.23 13.38
N PHE A 134 -0.39 -0.27 13.36
CA PHE A 134 0.38 -1.51 13.27
C PHE A 134 0.42 -2.31 14.58
N SER A 135 0.06 -1.71 15.73
CA SER A 135 -0.11 -2.44 16.99
C SER A 135 -1.44 -3.19 17.03
N MET A 136 -2.45 -2.75 16.27
CA MET A 136 -3.76 -3.41 16.16
C MET A 136 -3.77 -4.63 15.23
N ILE A 137 -2.66 -4.92 14.54
CA ILE A 137 -2.57 -6.04 13.60
C ILE A 137 -1.43 -6.99 14.00
N ASP A 138 -1.65 -8.30 13.82
CA ASP A 138 -0.67 -9.32 14.20
C ASP A 138 0.32 -9.67 13.08
N GLY A 139 -0.04 -9.36 11.83
CA GLY A 139 0.77 -9.69 10.66
C GLY A 139 0.23 -9.05 9.39
N LEU A 140 -0.58 -9.79 8.63
CA LEU A 140 -1.17 -9.32 7.37
C LEU A 140 -2.59 -8.81 7.60
N CYS A 141 -2.86 -7.56 7.25
CA CYS A 141 -4.19 -6.95 7.32
C CYS A 141 -4.64 -6.51 5.93
N PHE A 142 -5.85 -6.89 5.54
CA PHE A 142 -6.43 -6.46 4.27
C PHE A 142 -7.45 -5.35 4.51
N VAL A 143 -7.29 -4.23 3.82
CA VAL A 143 -8.21 -3.08 3.86
C VAL A 143 -8.74 -2.82 2.46
N GLY A 144 -10.00 -2.36 2.36
CA GLY A 144 -10.63 -2.13 1.08
C GLY A 144 -11.65 -1.01 1.13
N HIS A 145 -11.21 0.23 0.93
CA HIS A 145 -12.07 1.42 0.70
C HIS A 145 -11.33 2.53 -0.07
N THR A 146 -10.11 2.27 -0.56
CA THR A 146 -9.23 3.30 -1.07
C THR A 146 -8.97 3.08 -2.56
N HIS A 147 -8.95 4.18 -3.32
CA HIS A 147 -8.84 4.15 -4.78
C HIS A 147 -7.45 3.72 -5.30
N ASN A 148 -6.41 3.81 -4.46
CA ASN A 148 -5.04 3.46 -4.82
C ASN A 148 -4.60 2.12 -4.17
N PRO A 149 -4.61 1.00 -4.91
CA PRO A 149 -4.16 -0.28 -4.37
C PRO A 149 -2.67 -0.23 -4.05
N GLY A 150 -2.26 -0.89 -2.97
CA GLY A 150 -0.86 -0.94 -2.59
C GLY A 150 -0.63 -1.55 -1.22
N ILE A 151 0.64 -1.64 -0.84
CA ILE A 151 1.05 -2.30 0.41
C ILE A 151 1.71 -1.26 1.29
N ILE A 152 1.21 -1.12 2.51
CA ILE A 152 1.82 -0.30 3.54
C ILE A 152 2.58 -1.22 4.49
N THR A 153 3.85 -0.89 4.69
CA THR A 153 4.77 -1.61 5.58
C THR A 153 4.79 -0.97 6.97
N GLU A 154 5.29 -1.71 7.97
CA GLU A 154 5.47 -1.21 9.34
C GLU A 154 6.38 0.03 9.45
N GLU A 155 7.23 0.27 8.44
CA GLU A 155 8.07 1.45 8.29
C GLU A 155 7.35 2.63 7.59
N ALA A 156 6.02 2.55 7.44
CA ALA A 156 5.18 3.53 6.73
C ALA A 156 5.57 3.73 5.24
N LYS A 157 6.23 2.75 4.63
CA LYS A 157 6.49 2.76 3.19
C LYS A 157 5.27 2.21 2.46
N PHE A 158 4.74 3.00 1.54
CA PHE A 158 3.75 2.58 0.56
C PHE A 158 4.48 2.00 -0.66
N ILE A 159 4.12 0.78 -1.05
CA ILE A 159 4.66 0.08 -2.21
C ILE A 159 3.54 0.00 -3.25
N ASN A 160 3.76 0.61 -4.42
CA ASN A 160 2.81 0.52 -5.52
C ASN A 160 2.85 -0.89 -6.14
N PRO A 161 1.71 -1.48 -6.54
CA PRO A 161 1.68 -2.77 -7.24
C PRO A 161 2.60 -2.83 -8.47
N GLN A 162 2.82 -1.72 -9.17
CA GLN A 162 3.72 -1.64 -10.32
C GLN A 162 5.19 -1.86 -9.94
N GLU A 163 5.62 -1.39 -8.76
CA GLU A 163 7.01 -1.58 -8.27
C GLU A 163 7.35 -3.05 -8.04
N VAL A 164 6.34 -3.89 -7.82
CA VAL A 164 6.48 -5.31 -7.49
C VAL A 164 5.90 -6.22 -8.58
N ASN A 165 5.64 -5.70 -9.79
CA ASN A 165 5.02 -6.46 -10.89
C ASN A 165 3.76 -7.21 -10.45
N HIS A 166 2.94 -6.59 -9.61
CA HIS A 166 1.71 -7.15 -9.03
C HIS A 166 1.89 -8.41 -8.18
N VAL A 167 3.13 -8.77 -7.80
CA VAL A 167 3.43 -9.94 -6.96
C VAL A 167 4.29 -9.53 -5.78
N PHE A 168 3.72 -9.59 -4.57
CA PHE A 168 4.45 -9.30 -3.34
C PHE A 168 4.66 -10.56 -2.50
N ARG A 169 5.92 -10.83 -2.14
CA ARG A 169 6.29 -11.85 -1.16
C ARG A 169 6.58 -11.17 0.17
N TYR A 170 5.76 -11.45 1.17
CA TYR A 170 5.88 -10.84 2.51
C TYR A 170 6.73 -11.69 3.44
N ASP A 171 7.38 -11.06 4.43
CA ASP A 171 8.06 -11.76 5.52
C ASP A 171 7.04 -12.06 6.64
N PRO A 172 6.80 -13.33 7.03
CA PRO A 172 5.86 -13.67 8.11
C PRO A 172 6.17 -13.04 9.47
N LYS A 173 7.39 -12.53 9.67
CA LYS A 173 7.80 -11.85 10.91
C LYS A 173 7.47 -10.36 10.93
N LYS A 174 7.06 -9.80 9.79
CA LYS A 174 6.75 -8.39 9.62
C LYS A 174 5.26 -8.18 9.42
N LYS A 175 4.83 -6.95 9.72
CA LYS A 175 3.44 -6.55 9.57
C LYS A 175 3.23 -5.78 8.28
N TYR A 176 2.11 -6.03 7.62
CA TYR A 176 1.75 -5.41 6.35
C TYR A 176 0.25 -5.12 6.28
N ILE A 177 -0.09 -3.93 5.79
CA ILE A 177 -1.46 -3.57 5.43
C ILE A 177 -1.54 -3.61 3.90
N VAL A 178 -2.33 -4.55 3.38
CA VAL A 178 -2.59 -4.69 1.96
C VAL A 178 -3.90 -3.97 1.65
N ASN A 179 -3.75 -2.84 0.98
CA ASN A 179 -4.87 -2.08 0.49
C ASN A 179 -5.31 -2.60 -0.87
N ILE A 180 -6.48 -3.24 -0.90
CA ILE A 180 -7.08 -3.78 -2.10
C ILE A 180 -8.03 -2.73 -2.65
N LYS A 181 -7.83 -2.35 -3.93
CA LYS A 181 -8.83 -1.57 -4.66
C LYS A 181 -10.10 -2.40 -4.78
N LYS A 182 -11.19 -1.92 -4.19
CA LYS A 182 -12.49 -2.55 -4.40
C LYS A 182 -12.83 -2.46 -5.89
N PRO A 183 -13.18 -3.57 -6.56
CA PRO A 183 -13.79 -3.47 -7.87
C PRO A 183 -15.10 -2.69 -7.73
N GLU A 184 -15.21 -1.58 -8.45
CA GLU A 184 -16.44 -0.79 -8.50
C GLU A 184 -17.40 -1.48 -9.47
N TRP A 185 -18.42 -2.12 -8.92
CA TRP A 185 -19.50 -2.71 -9.70
C TRP A 185 -20.69 -1.77 -9.70
N ILE A 186 -21.30 -1.58 -10.87
CA ILE A 186 -22.64 -1.01 -10.94
C ILE A 186 -23.60 -2.14 -10.59
N LEU A 187 -24.20 -2.09 -9.40
CA LEU A 187 -25.36 -2.92 -9.11
C LEU A 187 -26.45 -2.48 -10.10
N TYR A 188 -27.05 -3.42 -10.82
CA TYR A 188 -28.03 -3.14 -11.86
C TYR A 188 -29.18 -4.14 -11.75
N GLY A 189 -30.43 -3.67 -11.78
CA GLY A 189 -31.60 -4.54 -11.69
C GLY A 189 -32.89 -3.78 -11.47
N GLU A 190 -33.97 -4.53 -11.22
CA GLU A 190 -35.35 -4.03 -11.03
C GLU A 190 -35.51 -3.00 -9.91
N TRP A 191 -34.55 -2.93 -8.98
CA TRP A 191 -34.55 -1.96 -7.89
C TRP A 191 -34.20 -0.53 -8.34
N LEU A 192 -33.66 -0.35 -9.55
CA LEU A 192 -33.44 0.98 -10.13
C LEU A 192 -34.79 1.67 -10.36
N ALA A 193 -34.85 2.99 -10.20
CA ALA A 193 -36.09 3.76 -10.45
C ALA A 193 -36.62 3.63 -11.90
N ALA A 194 -35.73 3.29 -12.84
CA ALA A 194 -36.07 3.01 -14.23
C ALA A 194 -35.14 1.92 -14.78
N PRO A 195 -35.38 0.64 -14.45
CA PRO A 195 -34.56 -0.46 -14.93
C PRO A 195 -34.73 -0.56 -16.46
N ARG A 196 -33.64 -0.83 -17.18
CA ARG A 196 -33.65 -1.07 -18.62
C ARG A 196 -33.16 -2.48 -18.91
N ASP A 197 -33.62 -3.07 -20.02
CA ASP A 197 -33.06 -4.35 -20.46
C ASP A 197 -31.58 -4.17 -20.74
N PHE A 198 -30.72 -4.96 -20.09
CA PHE A 198 -29.28 -4.86 -20.22
C PHE A 198 -28.78 -5.03 -21.67
N LYS A 199 -29.58 -5.68 -22.53
CA LYS A 199 -29.30 -5.79 -23.98
C LYS A 199 -29.08 -4.43 -24.65
N ILE A 200 -29.69 -3.36 -24.16
CA ILE A 200 -29.49 -2.01 -24.75
C ILE A 200 -28.06 -1.50 -24.61
N PHE A 201 -27.27 -2.02 -23.67
CA PHE A 201 -25.89 -1.62 -23.44
C PHE A 201 -24.86 -2.52 -24.13
N ASN A 202 -25.28 -3.66 -24.67
CA ASN A 202 -24.42 -4.60 -25.38
C ASN A 202 -24.53 -4.49 -26.90
N ASN A 203 -25.65 -3.98 -27.41
CA ASN A 203 -25.89 -3.88 -28.85
C ASN A 203 -25.21 -2.65 -29.45
N GLN A 204 -24.89 -2.74 -30.75
CA GLN A 204 -24.49 -1.58 -31.55
C GLN A 204 -25.56 -0.49 -31.45
N ARG A 205 -25.13 0.74 -31.15
CA ARG A 205 -26.03 1.87 -30.88
C ARG A 205 -25.35 3.19 -31.13
N ILE A 206 -26.15 4.24 -31.22
CA ILE A 206 -25.66 5.62 -31.18
C ILE A 206 -25.88 6.16 -29.78
N VAL A 207 -24.88 6.82 -29.22
CA VAL A 207 -24.98 7.57 -27.97
C VAL A 207 -24.96 9.06 -28.27
N VAL A 208 -25.83 9.82 -27.62
CA VAL A 208 -25.95 11.29 -27.80
C VAL A 208 -25.81 11.97 -26.46
N GLN A 209 -25.00 13.01 -26.37
CA GLN A 209 -24.83 13.76 -25.13
C GLN A 209 -26.12 14.53 -24.79
N ALA A 210 -26.65 14.33 -23.57
CA ALA A 210 -27.96 14.83 -23.17
C ALA A 210 -27.97 16.31 -22.72
N ILE A 211 -26.90 16.76 -22.07
CA ILE A 211 -26.79 18.11 -21.50
C ILE A 211 -25.75 18.89 -22.30
N ARG A 212 -26.19 19.92 -23.02
CA ARG A 212 -25.32 20.80 -23.82
C ARG A 212 -25.75 22.25 -23.65
N ASN A 213 -24.75 23.12 -23.65
CA ASN A 213 -24.96 24.56 -23.60
C ASN A 213 -25.55 25.05 -24.95
N PRO A 214 -26.72 25.71 -24.98
CA PRO A 214 -27.34 26.24 -26.20
C PRO A 214 -26.47 27.28 -26.94
N SER A 215 -25.52 27.90 -26.25
CA SER A 215 -24.60 28.88 -26.83
C SER A 215 -23.47 28.25 -27.66
N LEU A 216 -23.31 26.92 -27.64
CA LEU A 216 -22.31 26.23 -28.47
C LEU A 216 -22.74 26.18 -29.93
N LYS A 217 -21.76 26.20 -30.85
CA LYS A 217 -21.97 26.04 -32.30
C LYS A 217 -22.29 24.59 -32.69
N GLU A 218 -21.71 23.65 -31.94
CA GLU A 218 -22.04 22.23 -32.03
C GLU A 218 -22.85 21.86 -30.77
N ARG A 219 -24.14 21.60 -30.94
CA ARG A 219 -25.11 21.35 -29.88
C ARG A 219 -25.47 19.88 -29.77
N ILE A 220 -25.42 19.14 -30.87
CA ILE A 220 -25.62 17.69 -30.91
C ILE A 220 -24.26 17.04 -31.17
N ILE A 221 -23.82 16.20 -30.24
CA ILE A 221 -22.70 15.27 -30.44
C ILE A 221 -23.22 13.86 -30.26
N ALA A 222 -23.12 13.09 -31.34
CA ALA A 222 -23.46 11.69 -31.40
C ALA A 222 -22.20 10.86 -31.70
N ALA A 223 -22.08 9.70 -31.07
CA ALA A 223 -21.03 8.73 -31.34
C ALA A 223 -21.63 7.34 -31.56
N PHE A 224 -21.02 6.56 -32.45
CA PHE A 224 -21.35 5.15 -32.60
C PHE A 224 -20.55 4.33 -31.57
N VAL A 225 -21.22 3.36 -30.95
CA VAL A 225 -20.62 2.46 -29.95
C VAL A 225 -21.02 1.03 -30.29
N ASP A 226 -20.03 0.18 -30.45
CA ASP A 226 -20.17 -1.27 -30.66
C ASP A 226 -19.68 -2.12 -29.47
N GLU A 227 -19.21 -1.46 -28.42
CA GLU A 227 -18.77 -2.10 -27.18
C GLU A 227 -19.79 -1.97 -26.03
N LYS A 228 -19.56 -2.78 -25.00
CA LYS A 228 -20.36 -2.77 -23.78
C LYS A 228 -20.07 -1.49 -22.98
N LEU A 229 -21.04 -0.59 -22.95
CA LEU A 229 -20.91 0.69 -22.25
C LEU A 229 -22.24 1.10 -21.62
N VAL A 230 -22.24 1.25 -20.30
CA VAL A 230 -23.41 1.65 -19.52
C VAL A 230 -23.49 3.19 -19.50
N ALA A 231 -24.45 3.73 -20.24
CA ALA A 231 -24.71 5.16 -20.27
C ALA A 231 -25.40 5.63 -18.97
N ARG A 232 -24.93 6.74 -18.39
CA ARG A 232 -25.60 7.44 -17.28
C ARG A 232 -26.59 8.49 -17.83
N ILE A 233 -27.23 9.24 -16.92
CA ILE A 233 -28.26 10.25 -17.23
C ILE A 233 -27.82 11.36 -18.21
N ASN A 234 -26.51 11.52 -18.42
CA ASN A 234 -25.92 12.52 -19.29
C ASN A 234 -25.79 12.05 -20.76
N VAL A 235 -26.19 10.82 -21.07
CA VAL A 235 -26.07 10.23 -22.40
C VAL A 235 -27.37 9.52 -22.77
N TYR A 236 -27.99 9.96 -23.87
CA TYR A 236 -29.11 9.26 -24.48
C TYR A 236 -28.61 8.13 -25.37
N THR A 237 -29.30 7.00 -25.32
CA THR A 237 -29.02 5.83 -26.17
C THR A 237 -30.08 5.72 -27.25
N LEU A 238 -29.65 5.68 -28.51
CA LEU A 238 -30.47 5.54 -29.70
C LEU A 238 -30.24 4.17 -30.33
N LEU A 239 -31.32 3.40 -30.43
CA LEU A 239 -31.36 2.11 -31.12
C LEU A 239 -32.18 2.25 -32.40
N LEU A 240 -31.69 1.66 -33.48
CA LEU A 240 -32.47 1.56 -34.71
C LEU A 240 -33.56 0.51 -34.56
N LYS A 241 -34.76 0.84 -35.03
CA LYS A 241 -35.83 -0.15 -35.14
C LYS A 241 -35.53 -1.12 -36.29
N ASN A 242 -35.81 -2.40 -36.06
CA ASN A 242 -35.54 -3.49 -37.02
C ASN A 242 -36.21 -3.31 -38.39
N GLU A 243 -37.26 -2.49 -38.48
CA GLU A 243 -38.06 -2.29 -39.69
C GLU A 243 -37.56 -1.14 -40.60
N THR A 244 -36.35 -0.62 -40.35
CA THR A 244 -35.81 0.52 -41.09
C THR A 244 -34.70 0.09 -42.04
N ASN A 245 -34.70 0.61 -43.28
CA ASN A 245 -33.57 0.48 -44.22
C ASN A 245 -32.39 1.42 -43.86
N LEU A 246 -32.38 1.95 -42.63
CA LEU A 246 -31.38 2.91 -42.17
C LEU A 246 -30.25 2.18 -41.45
N ASN A 247 -29.02 2.66 -41.66
CA ASN A 247 -27.83 2.19 -40.96
C ASN A 247 -27.44 3.25 -39.91
N TYR A 248 -26.82 2.81 -38.81
CA TYR A 248 -26.28 3.69 -37.78
C TYR A 248 -25.39 4.78 -38.36
N ASN A 249 -24.56 4.49 -39.37
CA ASN A 249 -23.71 5.50 -40.00
C ASN A 249 -24.50 6.63 -40.68
N HIS A 250 -25.64 6.32 -41.31
CA HIS A 250 -26.50 7.33 -41.94
C HIS A 250 -27.09 8.25 -40.86
N VAL A 251 -27.61 7.67 -39.78
CA VAL A 251 -28.18 8.44 -38.66
C VAL A 251 -27.12 9.27 -37.95
N LEU A 252 -25.94 8.69 -37.71
CA LEU A 252 -24.80 9.38 -37.11
C LEU A 252 -24.39 10.61 -37.93
N GLY A 253 -24.31 10.46 -39.26
CA GLY A 253 -23.99 11.56 -40.17
C GLY A 253 -25.03 12.68 -40.13
N ILE A 254 -26.32 12.35 -40.04
CA ILE A 254 -27.39 13.34 -39.90
C ILE A 254 -27.29 14.06 -38.56
N LEU A 255 -27.16 13.33 -37.45
CA LEU A 255 -27.13 13.90 -36.09
C LEU A 255 -25.94 14.86 -35.90
N ASN A 256 -24.77 14.51 -36.43
CA ASN A 256 -23.58 15.36 -36.37
C ASN A 256 -23.51 16.40 -37.51
N SER A 257 -24.55 16.53 -38.34
CA SER A 257 -24.55 17.49 -39.45
C SER A 257 -24.65 18.94 -38.97
N LYS A 258 -24.13 19.86 -39.79
CA LYS A 258 -24.27 21.31 -39.55
C LYS A 258 -25.72 21.76 -39.55
N LEU A 259 -26.58 21.13 -40.36
CA LEU A 259 -27.99 21.47 -40.46
C LEU A 259 -28.73 21.13 -39.16
N MET A 260 -28.51 19.93 -38.63
CA MET A 260 -29.08 19.52 -37.34
C MET A 260 -28.59 20.41 -36.19
N ASN A 261 -27.29 20.74 -36.16
CA ASN A 261 -26.72 21.64 -35.17
C ASN A 261 -27.15 23.11 -35.32
N TRP A 262 -27.72 23.51 -36.45
CA TRP A 262 -28.31 24.84 -36.63
C TRP A 262 -29.75 24.91 -36.11
N GLY A 263 -30.52 23.82 -36.29
CA GLY A 263 -31.94 23.77 -35.93
C GLY A 263 -32.22 23.45 -34.46
N PHE A 264 -31.32 22.74 -33.79
CA PHE A 264 -31.33 22.49 -32.35
C PHE A 264 -30.30 23.38 -31.67
#